data_AF-A0A523U2S6-F1
#
_entry.id   AF-A0A523U2S6-F1
#
_cell.length_a   1.000
_cell.length_b   1.000
_cell.length_c   1.000
_cell.angle_alpha   90.00
_cell.angle_beta   90.00
_cell.angle_gamma   90.00
#
_symmetry.space_group_name_H-M   'P 1'
#
loop_
_entity.id
_entity.type
_entity.pdbx_description
1 polymer ?
#
loop_
_entity_poly.entity_id
_entity_poly.type
_entity_poly.pdbx_seq_one_letter_code
_entity_poly.pdbx_strand_id
1 'polypeptide(L)'
;MNTMDKNGNEIDKRSFRLGVIYCFAEMVSVGVKKLALSPPLLPEEYEEILDGSDKIVLDFKIKSCLDKSFLVTDLFSEELTKDKWVILYFNEDDVLEIYNSLINRKHELLKADKYTGNERREIAVEFGKLLCYPERKIEEMLSKGPSGLPSIE
;
A
#
# COMPACT_ATOMS: atom_id res chain seq x y z
N MET A 1 -5.03 -5.50 -20.80
CA MET A 1 -6.46 -5.79 -21.05
C MET A 1 -7.27 -4.84 -20.20
N ASN A 2 -8.01 -3.91 -20.81
CA ASN A 2 -8.73 -2.85 -20.09
C ASN A 2 -10.01 -3.39 -19.44
N THR A 3 -10.42 -2.75 -18.34
CA THR A 3 -11.63 -3.14 -17.59
C THR A 3 -12.84 -2.51 -18.26
N MET A 4 -13.95 -3.24 -18.35
CA MET A 4 -15.18 -2.73 -18.93
C MET A 4 -16.09 -2.22 -17.82
N ASP A 5 -16.72 -1.07 -18.02
CA ASP A 5 -17.80 -0.64 -17.12
C ASP A 5 -19.08 -1.45 -17.37
N LYS A 6 -20.11 -1.23 -16.53
CA LYS A 6 -21.42 -1.88 -16.63
C LYS A 6 -22.16 -1.63 -17.96
N ASN A 7 -21.73 -0.65 -18.75
CA ASN A 7 -22.32 -0.29 -20.03
C ASN A 7 -21.46 -0.79 -21.21
N GLY A 8 -20.36 -1.48 -20.95
CA GLY A 8 -19.42 -1.95 -21.97
C GLY A 8 -18.47 -0.86 -22.48
N ASN A 9 -18.26 0.22 -21.73
CA ASN A 9 -17.21 1.19 -22.06
C ASN A 9 -15.86 0.75 -21.48
N GLU A 10 -14.81 0.99 -22.23
CA GLU A 10 -13.44 0.70 -21.81
C GLU A 10 -12.97 1.73 -20.77
N ILE A 11 -12.49 1.26 -19.62
CA ILE A 11 -11.82 2.07 -18.60
C ILE A 11 -10.33 2.05 -18.87
N ASP A 12 -9.77 3.23 -19.17
CA ASP A 12 -8.32 3.41 -19.27
C ASP A 12 -7.65 3.17 -17.91
N LYS A 13 -6.98 2.02 -17.77
CA LYS A 13 -6.37 1.59 -16.52
C LYS A 13 -5.28 2.53 -16.02
N ARG A 14 -4.52 3.12 -16.95
CA ARG A 14 -3.46 4.07 -16.62
C ARG A 14 -4.02 5.32 -15.94
N SER A 15 -5.03 5.94 -16.55
CA SER A 15 -5.71 7.12 -15.99
C SER A 15 -6.42 6.80 -14.69
N PHE A 16 -7.05 5.62 -14.58
CA PHE A 16 -7.67 5.18 -13.33
C PHE A 16 -6.64 5.09 -12.18
N ARG A 17 -5.49 4.46 -12.41
CA ARG A 17 -4.40 4.34 -11.42
C ARG A 17 -3.86 5.70 -11.00
N LEU A 18 -3.59 6.58 -11.97
CA LEU A 18 -3.12 7.93 -11.69
C LEU A 18 -4.16 8.75 -10.92
N GLY A 19 -5.45 8.58 -11.20
CA GLY A 19 -6.52 9.20 -10.43
C GLY A 19 -6.58 8.71 -8.96
N VAL A 20 -6.39 7.41 -8.74
CA VAL A 20 -6.27 6.84 -7.38
C VAL A 20 -5.05 7.41 -6.65
N ILE A 21 -3.89 7.45 -7.31
CA ILE A 21 -2.65 7.99 -6.75
C ILE A 21 -2.81 9.48 -6.42
N TYR A 22 -3.42 10.27 -7.31
CA TYR A 22 -3.66 11.69 -7.10
C TYR A 22 -4.46 11.94 -5.81
N CYS A 23 -5.57 11.21 -5.63
CA CYS A 23 -6.40 11.32 -4.42
C CYS A 23 -5.59 11.00 -3.16
N PHE A 24 -4.81 9.92 -3.16
CA PHE A 24 -4.02 9.55 -1.99
C PHE A 24 -2.84 10.50 -1.73
N ALA A 25 -2.22 11.03 -2.77
CA ALA A 25 -1.17 12.04 -2.65
C ALA A 25 -1.71 13.31 -1.98
N GLU A 26 -2.91 13.76 -2.35
CA GLU A 26 -3.59 14.87 -1.66
C GLU A 26 -3.78 14.55 -0.18
N MET A 27 -4.30 13.38 0.16
CA MET A 27 -4.54 12.98 1.57
C MET A 27 -3.25 12.93 2.39
N VAL A 28 -2.12 12.57 1.78
CA VAL A 28 -0.80 12.63 2.44
C VAL A 28 -0.36 14.09 2.62
N SER A 29 -0.45 14.89 1.56
CA SER A 29 -0.05 16.30 1.56
C SER A 29 -0.77 17.13 2.62
N VAL A 30 -2.06 16.90 2.83
CA VAL A 30 -2.86 17.61 3.85
C VAL A 30 -2.81 16.96 5.24
N GLY A 31 -2.03 15.90 5.43
CA GLY A 31 -1.82 15.24 6.73
C GLY A 31 -2.94 14.31 7.19
N VAL A 32 -3.88 13.95 6.32
CA VAL A 32 -4.93 12.96 6.62
C VAL A 32 -4.34 11.54 6.68
N LYS A 33 -3.39 11.23 5.80
CA LYS A 33 -2.65 9.96 5.82
C LYS A 33 -1.18 10.21 6.12
N LYS A 34 -0.61 9.41 7.01
CA LYS A 34 0.86 9.37 7.23
C LYS A 34 1.54 8.65 6.07
N LEU A 35 1.01 7.49 5.71
CA LEU A 35 1.45 6.65 4.60
C LEU A 35 0.26 6.31 3.70
N ALA A 36 0.44 6.42 2.40
CA ALA A 36 -0.46 5.88 1.39
C ALA A 36 0.28 4.94 0.43
N LEU A 37 -0.47 4.05 -0.19
CA LEU A 37 0.04 3.02 -1.09
C LEU A 37 -0.57 3.23 -2.47
N SER A 38 0.21 3.04 -3.53
CA SER A 38 -0.35 2.79 -4.85
C SER A 38 -1.17 1.50 -4.85
N PRO A 39 -2.02 1.28 -5.86
CA PRO A 39 -2.42 -0.08 -6.21
C PRO A 39 -1.17 -0.97 -6.38
N PRO A 40 -1.25 -2.28 -6.10
CA PRO A 40 -0.20 -3.23 -6.47
C PRO A 40 -0.03 -3.25 -8.00
N LEU A 41 1.21 -3.14 -8.48
CA LEU A 41 1.56 -3.00 -9.89
C LEU A 41 2.49 -4.12 -10.33
N LEU A 42 2.31 -4.62 -11.54
CA LEU A 42 3.39 -5.32 -12.22
C LEU A 42 4.52 -4.33 -12.58
N PRO A 43 5.77 -4.80 -12.79
CA PRO A 43 6.87 -3.95 -13.23
C PRO A 43 6.52 -3.11 -14.46
N GLU A 44 5.85 -3.69 -15.45
CA GLU A 44 5.47 -2.99 -16.68
C GLU A 44 4.42 -1.91 -16.42
N GLU A 45 3.48 -2.18 -15.51
CA GLU A 45 2.44 -1.22 -15.11
C GLU A 45 3.00 -0.05 -14.29
N TYR A 46 4.09 -0.28 -13.55
CA TYR A 46 4.84 0.77 -12.86
C TYR A 46 5.49 1.72 -13.88
N GLU A 47 6.19 1.19 -14.88
CA GLU A 47 6.82 2.00 -15.93
C GLU A 47 5.79 2.86 -16.68
N GLU A 48 4.59 2.33 -16.96
CA GLU A 48 3.51 3.08 -17.62
C GLU A 48 3.04 4.31 -16.83
N ILE A 49 3.10 4.29 -15.50
CA ILE A 49 2.59 5.35 -14.64
C ILE A 49 3.68 6.25 -14.03
N LEU A 50 4.96 5.87 -14.14
CA LEU A 50 6.08 6.50 -13.44
C LEU A 50 6.09 8.03 -13.59
N ASP A 51 6.15 8.52 -14.83
CA ASP A 51 6.18 9.97 -15.12
C ASP A 51 4.96 10.71 -14.54
N GLY A 52 3.78 10.07 -14.56
CA GLY A 52 2.56 10.64 -14.03
C GLY A 52 2.56 10.69 -12.51
N SER A 53 3.08 9.63 -11.87
CA SER A 53 3.23 9.55 -10.42
C SER A 53 4.24 10.58 -9.91
N ASP A 54 5.40 10.70 -10.56
CA ASP A 54 6.44 11.65 -10.18
C ASP A 54 5.94 13.10 -10.27
N LYS A 55 5.14 13.42 -11.30
CA LYS A 55 4.49 14.71 -11.40
C LYS A 55 3.53 14.97 -10.23
N ILE A 56 2.71 14.00 -9.86
CA ILE A 56 1.79 14.11 -8.72
C ILE A 56 2.57 14.37 -7.42
N VAL A 57 3.65 13.63 -7.20
CA VAL A 57 4.52 13.78 -6.02
C VAL A 57 5.10 15.20 -5.94
N LEU A 58 5.57 15.75 -7.08
CA LEU A 58 6.07 17.12 -7.17
C LEU A 58 4.97 18.16 -6.89
N ASP A 59 3.79 18.00 -7.49
CA ASP A 59 2.66 18.94 -7.35
C ASP A 59 2.19 19.05 -5.89
N PHE A 60 2.12 17.91 -5.20
CA PHE A 60 1.71 17.84 -3.79
C PHE A 60 2.85 18.04 -2.78
N LYS A 61 4.10 18.15 -3.25
CA LYS A 61 5.32 18.32 -2.44
C LYS A 61 5.50 17.24 -1.38
N ILE A 62 5.13 16.01 -1.73
CA ILE A 62 5.34 14.82 -0.88
C ILE A 62 6.55 14.04 -1.38
N LYS A 63 6.81 12.89 -0.76
CA LYS A 63 7.87 11.95 -1.15
C LYS A 63 7.25 10.62 -1.60
N SER A 64 7.99 9.88 -2.41
CA SER A 64 7.63 8.54 -2.81
C SER A 64 8.81 7.56 -2.73
N CYS A 65 8.52 6.27 -2.54
CA CYS A 65 9.51 5.20 -2.57
C CYS A 65 8.91 3.94 -3.21
N LEU A 66 9.63 3.31 -4.13
CA LEU A 66 9.21 2.05 -4.73
C LEU A 66 9.57 0.88 -3.82
N ASP A 67 8.57 0.12 -3.38
CA ASP A 67 8.73 -1.12 -2.66
C ASP A 67 8.49 -2.33 -3.58
N LYS A 68 9.54 -3.13 -3.77
CA LYS A 68 9.51 -4.35 -4.59
C LYS A 68 9.24 -5.62 -3.77
N SER A 69 9.20 -5.51 -2.45
CA SER A 69 9.05 -6.60 -1.50
C SER A 69 8.10 -6.19 -0.38
N PHE A 70 6.86 -5.88 -0.77
CA PHE A 70 5.86 -5.29 0.11
C PHE A 70 5.69 -6.02 1.44
N LEU A 71 5.50 -5.26 2.53
CA LEU A 71 5.26 -5.78 3.86
C LEU A 71 3.91 -6.50 3.94
N VAL A 72 3.92 -7.81 3.66
CA VAL A 72 2.72 -8.64 3.83
C VAL A 72 2.46 -8.89 5.32
N THR A 73 1.25 -8.58 5.77
CA THR A 73 0.78 -8.79 7.14
C THR A 73 -0.62 -9.37 7.12
N ASP A 74 -1.22 -9.63 8.27
CA ASP A 74 -2.58 -10.17 8.36
C ASP A 74 -3.66 -9.19 7.88
N LEU A 75 -3.28 -7.96 7.52
CA LEU A 75 -4.16 -6.99 6.88
C LEU A 75 -4.28 -7.18 5.37
N PHE A 76 -3.28 -7.77 4.71
CA PHE A 76 -3.19 -7.89 3.26
C PHE A 76 -2.85 -9.33 2.86
N SER A 77 -3.58 -9.93 1.92
CA SER A 77 -3.25 -11.28 1.48
C SER A 77 -1.97 -11.29 0.62
N GLU A 78 -1.20 -12.38 0.70
CA GLU A 78 -0.02 -12.58 -0.15
C GLU A 78 -0.38 -12.54 -1.64
N GLU A 79 -1.56 -13.03 -2.01
CA GLU A 79 -2.04 -13.04 -3.40
C GLU A 79 -2.13 -11.64 -4.02
N LEU A 80 -2.39 -10.60 -3.22
CA LEU A 80 -2.47 -9.22 -3.72
C LEU A 80 -1.10 -8.63 -4.06
N THR A 81 -0.04 -9.17 -3.49
CA THR A 81 1.29 -8.55 -3.42
C THR A 81 2.38 -9.42 -4.04
N LYS A 82 2.08 -10.70 -4.30
CA LYS A 82 2.96 -11.61 -5.00
C LYS A 82 3.32 -11.07 -6.39
N ASP A 83 4.62 -11.02 -6.66
CA ASP A 83 5.23 -10.56 -7.91
C ASP A 83 4.82 -9.13 -8.32
N LYS A 84 4.38 -8.32 -7.36
CA LYS A 84 3.92 -6.94 -7.57
C LYS A 84 4.73 -5.96 -6.74
N TRP A 85 4.82 -4.75 -7.24
CA TRP A 85 5.45 -3.61 -6.57
C TRP A 85 4.39 -2.64 -6.07
N VAL A 86 4.75 -1.86 -5.06
CA VAL A 86 3.89 -0.83 -4.47
C VAL A 86 4.71 0.45 -4.32
N ILE A 87 4.16 1.58 -4.73
CA ILE A 87 4.75 2.88 -4.44
C ILE A 87 4.18 3.38 -3.11
N LEU A 88 5.07 3.70 -2.18
CA LEU A 88 4.78 4.34 -0.91
C LEU A 88 4.75 5.85 -1.13
N TYR A 89 3.74 6.54 -0.57
CA TYR A 89 3.64 8.00 -0.57
C TYR A 89 3.55 8.51 0.86
N PHE A 90 4.41 9.47 1.22
CA PHE A 90 4.56 9.98 2.59
C PHE A 90 5.15 11.40 2.57
N ASN A 91 5.03 12.14 3.67
CA ASN A 91 5.59 13.49 3.78
C ASN A 91 6.92 13.52 4.56
N GLU A 92 6.93 12.84 5.71
CA GLU A 92 8.02 12.86 6.68
C GLU A 92 8.92 11.62 6.55
N ASP A 93 10.23 11.79 6.73
CA ASP A 93 11.19 10.68 6.59
C ASP A 93 11.01 9.61 7.68
N ASP A 94 10.52 10.00 8.86
CA ASP A 94 10.24 9.10 9.97
C ASP A 94 9.19 8.03 9.61
N VAL A 95 8.24 8.35 8.73
CA VAL A 95 7.23 7.40 8.23
C VAL A 95 7.89 6.24 7.50
N LEU A 96 8.87 6.53 6.63
CA LEU A 96 9.61 5.51 5.90
C LEU A 96 10.52 4.70 6.84
N GLU A 97 11.11 5.34 7.84
CA GLU A 97 11.89 4.66 8.88
C GLU A 97 11.03 3.68 9.69
N ILE A 98 9.83 4.10 10.12
CA ILE A 98 8.88 3.24 10.82
C ILE A 98 8.51 2.05 9.93
N TYR A 99 8.16 2.28 8.66
CA TYR A 99 7.86 1.21 7.71
C TYR A 99 9.01 0.21 7.57
N ASN A 100 10.24 0.69 7.37
CA ASN A 100 11.42 -0.16 7.26
C ASN A 100 11.72 -0.92 8.56
N SER A 101 11.46 -0.32 9.72
CA SER A 101 11.62 -0.99 11.00
C SER A 101 10.65 -2.16 11.17
N LEU A 102 9.41 -2.05 10.66
CA LEU A 102 8.45 -3.15 10.63
C LEU A 102 8.92 -4.30 9.73
N ILE A 103 9.46 -3.98 8.54
CA ILE A 103 10.07 -4.99 7.64
C ILE A 103 11.21 -5.72 8.35
N ASN A 104 12.14 -4.97 8.96
CA ASN A 104 13.29 -5.53 9.64
C ASN A 104 12.85 -6.39 10.84
N ARG A 105 11.90 -5.93 11.65
CA ARG A 105 11.35 -6.70 12.77
C ARG A 105 10.73 -8.01 12.30
N LYS A 106 9.94 -7.98 11.22
CA LYS A 106 9.38 -9.20 10.60
C LYS A 106 10.48 -10.15 10.14
N HIS A 107 11.51 -9.64 9.46
CA HIS A 107 12.63 -10.46 9.00
C HIS A 107 13.40 -11.13 10.15
N GLU A 108 13.70 -10.40 11.23
CA GLU A 108 14.39 -10.98 12.38
C GLU A 108 13.53 -12.02 13.11
N LEU A 109 12.22 -11.80 13.23
CA LEU A 109 11.29 -12.78 13.78
C LEU A 109 11.20 -14.05 12.90
N LEU A 110 11.21 -13.91 11.58
CA LEU A 110 11.21 -15.05 10.65
C LEU A 110 12.52 -15.85 10.77
N LYS A 111 13.68 -15.19 10.83
CA LYS A 111 14.98 -15.85 11.05
C LYS A 111 15.03 -16.61 12.37
N ALA A 112 14.35 -16.10 13.40
CA ALA A 112 14.30 -16.71 14.72
C ALA A 112 13.16 -17.75 14.89
N ASP A 113 12.37 -18.02 13.85
CA ASP A 113 11.15 -18.86 13.89
C ASP A 113 10.13 -18.40 14.97
N LYS A 114 10.04 -17.08 15.15
CA LYS A 114 9.19 -16.41 16.17
C LYS A 114 8.08 -15.55 15.58
N TYR A 115 7.95 -15.49 14.25
CA TYR A 115 6.88 -14.73 13.59
C TYR A 115 5.53 -15.45 13.69
N THR A 116 4.97 -15.49 14.90
CA THR A 116 3.72 -16.17 15.23
C THR A 116 2.96 -15.45 16.34
N GLY A 117 1.67 -15.76 16.49
CA GLY A 117 0.82 -15.23 17.56
C GLY A 117 0.87 -13.70 17.69
N ASN A 118 1.26 -13.24 18.88
CA ASN A 118 1.25 -11.82 19.23
C ASN A 118 2.26 -10.98 18.43
N GLU A 119 3.45 -11.50 18.13
CA GLU A 119 4.48 -10.77 17.37
C GLU A 119 4.02 -10.46 15.94
N ARG A 120 3.40 -11.47 15.29
CA ARG A 120 2.80 -11.31 13.95
C ARG A 120 1.68 -10.28 13.97
N ARG A 121 0.84 -10.33 15.01
CA ARG A 121 -0.29 -9.42 15.18
C ARG A 121 0.15 -7.98 15.43
N GLU A 122 1.15 -7.76 16.28
CA GLU A 122 1.64 -6.41 16.59
C GLU A 122 2.15 -5.69 15.34
N ILE A 123 2.93 -6.38 14.49
CA ILE A 123 3.40 -5.82 13.22
C ILE A 123 2.21 -5.43 12.33
N ALA A 124 1.18 -6.26 12.25
CA ALA A 124 -0.02 -5.96 11.46
C ALA A 124 -0.77 -4.72 12.02
N VAL A 125 -0.91 -4.61 13.34
CA VAL A 125 -1.56 -3.47 14.00
C VAL A 125 -0.77 -2.18 13.77
N GLU A 126 0.55 -2.22 13.99
CA GLU A 126 1.43 -1.06 13.79
C GLU A 126 1.41 -0.60 12.34
N PHE A 127 1.42 -1.54 11.38
CA PHE A 127 1.29 -1.20 9.97
C PHE A 127 -0.07 -0.58 9.63
N GLY A 128 -1.17 -1.13 10.16
CA GLY A 128 -2.51 -0.55 9.98
C GLY A 128 -2.60 0.87 10.55
N LYS A 129 -1.98 1.13 11.70
CA LYS A 129 -1.90 2.47 12.30
C LYS A 129 -1.06 3.42 11.45
N LEU A 130 0.03 2.96 10.84
CA LEU A 130 0.84 3.74 9.91
C LEU A 130 0.04 4.17 8.67
N LEU A 131 -0.88 3.32 8.20
CA LEU A 131 -1.83 3.61 7.12
C LEU A 131 -3.03 4.48 7.56
N CYS A 132 -3.04 4.94 8.82
CA CYS A 132 -4.13 5.68 9.45
C CYS A 132 -5.47 4.93 9.47
N TYR A 133 -5.47 3.60 9.59
CA TYR A 133 -6.70 2.86 9.79
C TYR A 133 -7.22 3.03 11.23
N PRO A 134 -8.53 3.23 11.43
CA PRO A 134 -9.11 3.24 12.76
C PRO A 134 -8.83 1.92 13.49
N GLU A 135 -8.52 1.97 14.79
CA GLU A 135 -8.20 0.76 15.57
C GLU A 135 -9.28 -0.29 15.47
N ARG A 136 -10.55 0.11 15.61
CA ARG A 136 -11.70 -0.78 15.40
C ARG A 136 -11.64 -1.50 14.04
N LYS A 137 -11.22 -0.80 12.98
CA LYS A 137 -11.17 -1.39 11.64
C LYS A 137 -10.03 -2.38 11.49
N ILE A 138 -8.88 -2.07 12.09
CA ILE A 138 -7.73 -3.00 12.17
C ILE A 138 -8.18 -4.30 12.85
N GLU A 139 -8.87 -4.19 13.98
CA GLU A 139 -9.41 -5.36 14.70
C GLU A 139 -10.40 -6.18 13.88
N GLU A 140 -11.33 -5.52 13.17
CA GLU A 140 -12.26 -6.16 12.25
C GLU A 140 -11.53 -6.90 11.11
N MET A 141 -10.44 -6.34 10.56
CA MET A 141 -9.65 -6.99 9.52
C MET A 141 -8.91 -8.21 10.08
N LEU A 142 -8.25 -8.07 11.23
CA LEU A 142 -7.50 -9.17 11.85
C LEU A 142 -8.39 -10.35 12.28
N SER A 143 -9.65 -10.10 12.66
CA SER A 143 -10.62 -11.15 13.01
C SER A 143 -11.19 -11.89 11.80
N LYS A 144 -11.27 -11.24 10.63
CA LYS A 144 -11.75 -11.85 9.38
C LYS A 144 -10.64 -12.56 8.60
N GLY A 145 -9.38 -12.31 8.95
CA GLY A 145 -8.22 -12.69 8.17
C GLY A 145 -7.93 -11.69 7.04
N PRO A 146 -6.79 -11.84 6.35
CA PRO A 146 -6.34 -10.90 5.34
C PRO A 146 -7.41 -10.71 4.25
N SER A 147 -7.88 -9.48 4.10
CA SER A 147 -8.89 -9.12 3.11
C SER A 147 -8.25 -8.66 1.80
N GLY A 148 -8.86 -9.03 0.68
CA GLY A 148 -8.64 -8.39 -0.62
C GLY A 148 -8.84 -6.87 -0.55
N LEU A 149 -8.03 -6.08 -1.27
CA LEU A 149 -8.56 -4.83 -1.82
C LEU A 149 -9.75 -5.22 -2.72
N PRO A 150 -10.88 -4.52 -2.69
CA PRO A 150 -11.99 -4.85 -3.58
C PRO A 150 -11.49 -4.80 -5.04
N SER A 151 -11.41 -5.97 -5.66
CA SER A 151 -11.17 -6.10 -7.10
C SER A 151 -12.41 -5.57 -7.81
N ILE A 152 -12.22 -4.60 -8.70
CA ILE A 152 -13.22 -4.32 -9.73
C ILE A 152 -13.00 -5.40 -10.78
N GLU A 153 -13.75 -6.49 -10.67
CA GLU A 153 -13.94 -7.45 -11.77
C GLU A 153 -14.74 -6.80 -12.91
#